data_AF-A0AA40EVI3-F1
#
_entry.id   AF-A0AA40EVI3-F1
#
_cell.length_a   1.000
_cell.length_b   1.000
_cell.length_c   1.000
_cell.angle_alpha   90.00
_cell.angle_beta   90.00
_cell.angle_gamma   90.00
#
_symmetry.space_group_name_H-M   'P 1'
#
loop_
_entity.id
_entity.type
_entity.pdbx_description
1 polymer ?
#
loop_
_entity_poly.entity_id
_entity_poly.type
_entity_poly.pdbx_seq_one_letter_code
_entity_poly.pdbx_strand_id
1 'polypeptide(L)'
;MCNEEVDQSLLDEFRKRHPTTTWRQQQTFCTQHKRAKAIAVWKERKYPSIDWKALDARVSRQSSFLRRILNGGKSHFRDVFGERVKEAGRDRTVRRAEEYMVPGYYGGRGLRAMSDKIVDDLSSALRERSVDDELVSAARGVGAYVQSVLVPELAVRLIMEDMDVGAVQARRIMEESMWLGELLNEELDDVVLGDDEGDEEKHDDFGLPGEDGEGSSSDSSLSDIESP
;
A
#
# COMPACT_ATOMS: atom_id res chain seq x y z
N MET A 1 2.69 18.78 12.49
CA MET A 1 3.77 19.54 11.80
C MET A 1 4.94 18.60 11.54
N CYS A 2 5.76 18.85 10.51
CA CYS A 2 7.06 18.20 10.38
C CYS A 2 8.11 18.97 11.23
N ASN A 3 8.81 18.27 12.13
CA ASN A 3 9.90 18.84 12.95
C ASN A 3 11.22 18.98 12.15
N GLU A 4 11.12 19.39 10.89
CA GLU A 4 12.24 19.48 9.96
C GLU A 4 12.48 20.94 9.57
N GLU A 5 13.72 21.29 9.25
CA GLU A 5 14.09 22.64 8.83
C GLU A 5 13.44 22.99 7.48
N VAL A 6 12.53 23.96 7.52
CA VAL A 6 11.84 24.51 6.35
C VAL A 6 12.52 25.81 5.93
N ASP A 7 12.68 26.03 4.63
CA ASP A 7 13.11 27.31 4.10
C ASP A 7 12.17 28.45 4.56
N GLN A 8 12.74 29.47 5.20
CA GLN A 8 11.98 30.56 5.79
C GLN A 8 11.18 31.35 4.75
N SER A 9 11.66 31.44 3.51
CA SER A 9 10.93 32.13 2.42
C SER A 9 9.65 31.38 2.05
N LEU A 10 9.69 30.05 1.96
CA LEU A 10 8.52 29.21 1.68
C LEU A 10 7.51 29.25 2.84
N LEU A 11 7.99 29.28 4.08
CA LEU A 11 7.15 29.40 5.26
C LEU A 11 6.43 30.77 5.32
N ASP A 12 7.14 31.84 5.00
CA ASP A 12 6.58 33.20 5.02
C ASP A 12 5.65 33.47 3.83
N GLU A 13 5.92 32.92 2.64
CA GLU A 13 4.96 32.96 1.52
C GLU A 13 3.67 32.19 1.84
N PHE A 14 3.79 31.01 2.46
CA PHE A 14 2.63 30.24 2.89
C PHE A 14 1.80 31.00 3.94
N ARG A 15 2.44 31.61 4.94
CA ARG A 15 1.78 32.47 5.95
C ARG A 15 1.11 33.70 5.34
N LYS A 16 1.75 34.37 4.37
CA LYS A 16 1.18 35.51 3.63
C LYS A 16 -0.06 35.11 2.82
N ARG A 17 -0.08 33.89 2.27
CA ARG A 17 -1.20 33.37 1.48
C ARG A 17 -2.32 32.74 2.32
N HIS A 18 -2.03 32.29 3.54
CA HIS A 18 -2.98 31.68 4.47
C HIS A 18 -2.90 32.29 5.89
N PRO A 19 -3.37 33.55 6.08
CA PRO A 19 -3.30 34.24 7.37
C PRO A 19 -4.05 33.53 8.50
N THR A 20 -5.11 32.79 8.17
CA THR A 20 -5.78 31.81 9.06
C THR A 20 -5.43 30.40 8.61
N THR A 21 -4.24 29.93 8.98
CA THR A 21 -3.77 28.57 8.63
C THR A 21 -4.64 27.51 9.31
N THR A 22 -5.39 26.73 8.53
CA THR A 22 -6.11 25.55 9.04
C THR A 22 -5.17 24.35 9.19
N TRP A 23 -5.53 23.40 10.05
CA TRP A 23 -4.76 22.14 10.22
C TRP A 23 -4.53 21.41 8.89
N ARG A 24 -5.57 21.31 8.04
CA ARG A 24 -5.48 20.70 6.70
C ARG A 24 -4.44 21.41 5.81
N GLN A 25 -4.46 22.74 5.75
CA GLN A 25 -3.47 23.51 4.98
C GLN A 25 -2.04 23.30 5.51
N GLN A 26 -1.86 23.27 6.84
CA GLN A 26 -0.56 23.02 7.44
C GLN A 26 -0.05 21.59 7.16
N GLN A 27 -0.94 20.59 7.12
CA GLN A 27 -0.62 19.22 6.74
C GLN A 27 -0.18 19.15 5.27
N THR A 28 -0.93 19.78 4.35
CA THR A 28 -0.56 19.89 2.93
C THR A 28 0.82 20.53 2.73
N PHE A 29 1.12 21.63 3.43
CA PHE A 29 2.42 22.28 3.39
C PHE A 29 3.55 21.36 3.88
N CYS A 30 3.34 20.64 4.99
CA CYS A 30 4.32 19.67 5.49
C CYS A 30 4.59 18.55 4.47
N THR A 31 3.56 18.01 3.84
CA THR A 31 3.70 16.96 2.81
C THR A 31 4.44 17.48 1.57
N GLN A 32 4.11 18.69 1.09
CA GLN A 32 4.80 19.32 -0.05
C GLN A 32 6.27 19.61 0.26
N HIS A 33 6.58 20.16 1.44
CA HIS A 33 7.96 20.41 1.88
C HIS A 33 8.78 19.11 1.92
N LYS A 34 8.27 18.07 2.60
CA LYS A 34 8.93 16.76 2.64
C LYS A 34 9.14 16.20 1.24
N ARG A 35 8.15 16.29 0.35
CA ARG A 35 8.24 15.78 -1.03
C ARG A 35 9.32 16.51 -1.83
N ALA A 36 9.42 17.83 -1.69
CA ALA A 36 10.49 18.62 -2.31
C ALA A 36 11.88 18.22 -1.80
N LYS A 37 12.03 18.04 -0.48
CA LYS A 37 13.25 17.55 0.16
C LYS A 37 13.64 16.15 -0.32
N ALA A 38 12.68 15.23 -0.41
CA ALA A 38 12.91 13.88 -0.94
C ALA A 38 13.36 13.90 -2.41
N ILE A 39 12.77 14.75 -3.26
CA ILE A 39 13.20 14.94 -4.66
C ILE A 39 14.63 15.51 -4.73
N ALA A 40 15.01 16.42 -3.83
CA ALA A 40 16.38 16.94 -3.77
C ALA A 40 17.39 15.84 -3.40
N VAL A 41 17.11 15.08 -2.33
CA VAL A 41 17.95 13.95 -1.89
C VAL A 41 18.02 12.85 -2.96
N TRP A 42 16.93 12.56 -3.68
CA TRP A 42 16.91 11.60 -4.79
C TRP A 42 17.88 11.98 -5.90
N LYS A 43 17.92 13.27 -6.27
CA LYS A 43 18.83 13.82 -7.28
C LYS A 43 20.28 13.82 -6.79
N GLU A 44 20.52 14.21 -5.55
CA GLU A 44 21.86 14.21 -4.92
C GLU A 44 22.45 12.80 -4.88
N ARG A 45 21.66 11.82 -4.43
CA ARG A 45 22.05 10.40 -4.33
C ARG A 45 22.01 9.64 -5.65
N LYS A 46 21.57 10.30 -6.74
CA LYS A 46 21.50 9.77 -8.12
C LYS A 46 20.72 8.47 -8.24
N TYR A 47 19.64 8.31 -7.48
CA TYR A 47 18.78 7.14 -7.59
C TYR A 47 18.09 7.08 -8.98
N PRO A 48 17.91 5.87 -9.54
CA PRO A 48 17.38 5.69 -10.89
C PRO A 48 15.95 6.25 -11.02
N SER A 49 15.51 6.52 -12.25
CA SER A 49 14.07 6.68 -12.51
C SER A 49 13.45 5.28 -12.63
N ILE A 50 12.44 4.98 -11.82
CA ILE A 50 11.80 3.66 -11.80
C ILE A 50 10.80 3.57 -12.96
N ASP A 51 11.09 2.72 -13.94
CA ASP A 51 10.09 2.29 -14.93
C ASP A 51 9.22 1.15 -14.36
N TRP A 52 8.05 1.55 -13.86
CA TRP A 52 7.03 0.65 -13.32
C TRP A 52 6.48 -0.35 -14.35
N LYS A 53 6.51 -0.04 -15.66
CA LYS A 53 6.04 -0.96 -16.71
C LYS A 53 7.08 -2.03 -17.03
N ALA A 54 8.36 -1.66 -16.92
CA ALA A 54 9.46 -2.62 -17.07
C ALA A 54 9.68 -3.48 -15.83
N LEU A 55 9.20 -3.05 -14.64
CA LEU A 55 9.47 -3.70 -13.36
C LEU A 55 9.11 -5.19 -13.38
N ASP A 56 7.92 -5.57 -13.85
CA ASP A 56 7.48 -6.97 -13.91
C ASP A 56 8.46 -7.85 -14.71
N ALA A 57 8.94 -7.34 -15.84
CA ALA A 57 9.94 -8.02 -16.66
C ALA A 57 11.31 -8.11 -15.96
N ARG A 58 11.66 -7.15 -15.08
CA ARG A 58 12.85 -7.26 -14.21
C ARG A 58 12.67 -8.34 -13.15
N VAL A 59 11.51 -8.39 -12.50
CA VAL A 59 11.17 -9.42 -11.50
C VAL A 59 11.25 -10.81 -12.11
N SER A 60 10.61 -11.04 -13.26
CA SER A 60 10.63 -12.36 -13.93
C SER A 60 12.03 -12.82 -14.34
N ARG A 61 12.97 -11.91 -14.66
CA ARG A 61 14.39 -12.28 -14.88
C ARG A 61 15.06 -12.83 -13.62
N GLN A 62 14.65 -12.39 -12.44
CA GLN A 62 15.19 -12.87 -11.16
C GLN A 62 14.40 -14.05 -10.56
N SER A 63 13.34 -14.55 -11.20
CA SER A 63 12.55 -15.70 -10.70
C SER A 63 13.38 -16.97 -10.46
N SER A 64 14.49 -17.18 -11.19
CA SER A 64 15.43 -18.28 -10.94
C SER A 64 16.25 -18.13 -9.65
N PHE A 65 16.56 -16.89 -9.26
CA PHE A 65 17.21 -16.55 -7.99
C PHE A 65 16.24 -16.69 -6.81
N LEU A 66 15.00 -16.22 -6.96
CA LEU A 66 13.97 -16.35 -5.93
C LEU A 66 13.59 -17.81 -5.66
N ARG A 67 13.45 -18.64 -6.72
CA ARG A 67 13.27 -20.10 -6.57
C ARG A 67 14.42 -20.77 -5.80
N ARG A 68 15.65 -20.28 -5.94
CA ARG A 68 16.81 -20.79 -5.18
C ARG A 68 16.70 -20.49 -3.69
N ILE A 69 16.26 -19.29 -3.32
CA ILE A 69 16.05 -18.89 -1.92
C ILE A 69 14.89 -19.70 -1.32
N LEU A 70 13.77 -19.78 -2.05
CA LEU A 70 12.58 -20.53 -1.64
C LEU A 70 12.86 -22.03 -1.41
N ASN A 71 13.78 -22.62 -2.19
CA ASN A 71 14.24 -24.00 -2.00
C ASN A 71 15.28 -24.19 -0.88
N GLY A 72 15.46 -23.20 0.01
CA GLY A 72 16.40 -23.27 1.14
C GLY A 72 17.81 -22.74 0.87
N GLY A 73 17.99 -21.96 -0.21
CA GLY A 73 19.24 -21.26 -0.49
C GLY A 73 19.60 -20.23 0.59
N LYS A 74 20.90 -19.92 0.70
CA LYS A 74 21.40 -18.87 1.62
C LYS A 74 20.79 -17.51 1.27
N SER A 75 20.16 -16.86 2.24
CA SER A 75 19.52 -15.56 2.11
C SER A 75 19.62 -14.82 3.44
N HIS A 76 20.05 -13.56 3.39
CA HIS A 76 20.20 -12.73 4.58
C HIS A 76 18.84 -12.47 5.24
N PHE A 77 17.82 -12.19 4.43
CA PHE A 77 16.49 -11.93 4.96
C PHE A 77 15.78 -13.21 5.43
N ARG A 78 16.07 -14.39 4.84
CA ARG A 78 15.58 -15.68 5.36
C ARG A 78 16.12 -15.97 6.76
N ASP A 79 17.40 -15.70 6.99
CA ASP A 79 18.04 -15.90 8.30
C ASP A 79 17.47 -14.91 9.35
N VAL A 80 17.41 -13.61 9.01
CA VAL A 80 16.81 -12.57 9.88
C VAL A 80 15.34 -12.86 10.20
N PHE A 81 14.57 -13.31 9.21
CA PHE A 81 13.16 -13.69 9.39
C PHE A 81 13.02 -14.95 10.26
N GLY A 82 13.92 -15.93 10.09
CA GLY A 82 13.98 -17.12 10.93
C GLY A 82 14.20 -16.80 12.41
N GLU A 83 15.09 -15.88 12.74
CA GLU A 83 15.28 -15.44 14.13
C GLU A 83 14.04 -14.68 14.65
N ARG A 84 13.47 -13.76 13.87
CA ARG A 84 12.22 -13.05 14.24
C ARG A 84 11.06 -14.01 14.53
N VAL A 85 10.86 -15.07 13.73
CA VAL A 85 9.81 -16.07 13.95
C VAL A 85 10.07 -16.89 15.23
N LYS A 86 11.33 -17.28 15.50
CA LYS A 86 11.71 -17.98 16.74
C LYS A 86 11.53 -17.11 17.99
N GLU A 87 11.79 -15.81 17.90
CA GLU A 87 11.55 -14.85 18.98
C GLU A 87 10.06 -14.64 19.22
N ALA A 88 9.27 -14.39 18.17
CA ALA A 88 7.83 -14.21 18.26
C ALA A 88 7.09 -15.45 18.80
N GLY A 89 7.59 -16.66 18.53
CA GLY A 89 7.07 -17.90 19.11
C GLY A 89 7.27 -18.02 20.62
N ARG A 90 8.20 -17.27 21.22
CA ARG A 90 8.45 -17.25 22.67
C ARG A 90 7.57 -16.22 23.38
N ASP A 91 7.40 -15.04 22.78
CA ASP A 91 6.57 -13.95 23.32
C ASP A 91 5.19 -13.87 22.65
N ARG A 92 4.26 -14.72 23.11
CA ARG A 92 2.87 -14.82 22.62
C ARG A 92 2.03 -13.53 22.73
N THR A 93 2.55 -12.47 23.35
CA THR A 93 1.83 -11.22 23.64
C THR A 93 2.13 -10.10 22.63
N VAL A 94 3.24 -10.19 21.88
CA VAL A 94 3.65 -9.08 21.02
C VAL A 94 2.93 -9.20 19.67
N ARG A 95 1.77 -8.53 19.57
CA ARG A 95 1.20 -8.04 18.30
C ARG A 95 2.13 -6.97 17.73
N ARG A 96 3.38 -7.33 17.43
CA ARG A 96 4.32 -6.45 16.74
C ARG A 96 3.68 -6.23 15.38
N ALA A 97 3.38 -4.97 15.09
CA ALA A 97 2.97 -4.57 13.75
C ALA A 97 3.95 -5.22 12.78
N GLU A 98 3.42 -5.80 11.72
CA GLU A 98 4.23 -6.46 10.71
C GLU A 98 5.00 -5.35 9.99
N GLU A 99 6.20 -5.04 10.51
CA GLU A 99 7.20 -4.16 9.88
C GLU A 99 7.74 -4.88 8.64
N TYR A 100 6.84 -4.99 7.65
CA TYR A 100 7.16 -5.37 6.30
C TYR A 100 8.23 -4.41 5.81
N MET A 101 9.35 -4.99 5.37
CA MET A 101 10.49 -4.20 4.96
C MET A 101 10.21 -3.59 3.59
N VAL A 102 9.65 -2.38 3.60
CA VAL A 102 9.41 -1.57 2.42
C VAL A 102 10.71 -1.55 1.58
N PRO A 103 10.66 -1.84 0.27
CA PRO A 103 11.85 -2.11 -0.57
C PRO A 103 12.67 -0.85 -0.92
N GLY A 104 13.07 -0.09 0.09
CA GLY A 104 13.83 1.15 -0.04
C GLY A 104 13.13 2.16 -0.92
N TYR A 105 13.87 2.77 -1.86
CA TYR A 105 13.35 3.77 -2.78
C TYR A 105 12.19 3.29 -3.66
N TYR A 106 11.92 1.98 -3.74
CA TYR A 106 10.74 1.46 -4.44
C TYR A 106 9.43 1.70 -3.65
N GLY A 107 9.46 1.95 -2.34
CA GLY A 107 8.26 2.32 -1.54
C GLY A 107 7.17 1.26 -1.46
N GLY A 108 6.01 1.63 -0.89
CA GLY A 108 4.83 0.77 -0.82
C GLY A 108 4.38 0.23 -2.17
N ARG A 109 4.35 1.08 -3.21
CA ARG A 109 4.05 0.65 -4.59
C ARG A 109 5.00 -0.45 -5.09
N GLY A 110 6.27 -0.36 -4.71
CA GLY A 110 7.27 -1.40 -4.96
C GLY A 110 6.99 -2.70 -4.23
N LEU A 111 6.60 -2.61 -2.95
CA LEU A 111 6.23 -3.78 -2.14
C LEU A 111 5.09 -4.56 -2.79
N ARG A 112 4.01 -3.88 -3.22
CA ARG A 112 2.88 -4.51 -3.90
C ARG A 112 3.26 -5.08 -5.26
N ALA A 113 3.83 -4.29 -6.16
CA ALA A 113 4.19 -4.74 -7.51
C ALA A 113 5.15 -5.95 -7.49
N MET A 114 6.14 -5.95 -6.59
CA MET A 114 7.03 -7.10 -6.39
C MET A 114 6.29 -8.28 -5.77
N SER A 115 5.45 -8.08 -4.75
CA SER A 115 4.69 -9.16 -4.10
C SER A 115 3.75 -9.86 -5.08
N ASP A 116 2.93 -9.09 -5.80
CA ASP A 116 1.96 -9.60 -6.77
C ASP A 116 2.68 -10.40 -7.85
N LYS A 117 3.78 -9.88 -8.40
CA LYS A 117 4.52 -10.58 -9.46
C LYS A 117 5.26 -11.82 -8.97
N ILE A 118 5.76 -11.82 -7.74
CA ILE A 118 6.36 -13.01 -7.11
C ILE A 118 5.30 -14.09 -6.87
N VAL A 119 4.12 -13.72 -6.38
CA VAL A 119 3.02 -14.65 -6.12
C VAL A 119 2.50 -15.25 -7.43
N ASP A 120 2.39 -14.47 -8.50
CA ASP A 120 2.04 -14.94 -9.85
C ASP A 120 3.08 -15.96 -10.38
N ASP A 121 4.33 -15.53 -10.56
CA ASP A 121 5.42 -16.33 -11.16
C ASP A 121 5.80 -17.60 -10.37
N LEU A 122 5.60 -17.58 -9.03
CA LEU A 122 6.05 -18.64 -8.12
C LEU A 122 4.90 -19.36 -7.39
N SER A 123 3.63 -19.05 -7.68
CA SER A 123 2.43 -19.59 -7.02
C SER A 123 2.49 -21.09 -6.69
N SER A 124 2.89 -21.93 -7.65
CA SER A 124 3.02 -23.39 -7.48
C SER A 124 4.12 -23.77 -6.48
N ALA A 125 5.32 -23.21 -6.65
CA ALA A 125 6.46 -23.47 -5.78
C ALA A 125 6.24 -22.94 -4.35
N LEU A 126 5.55 -21.79 -4.21
CA LEU A 126 5.17 -21.23 -2.91
C LEU A 126 4.17 -22.14 -2.18
N ARG A 127 3.23 -22.75 -2.89
CA ARG A 127 2.26 -23.71 -2.30
C ARG A 127 2.96 -25.00 -1.86
N GLU A 128 3.78 -25.60 -2.71
CA GLU A 128 4.58 -26.79 -2.37
C GLU A 128 5.44 -26.54 -1.12
N ARG A 129 6.22 -25.45 -1.14
CA ARG A 129 7.11 -25.09 -0.03
C ARG A 129 6.39 -24.61 1.24
N SER A 130 5.12 -24.23 1.17
CA SER A 130 4.32 -23.97 2.38
C SER A 130 3.96 -25.23 3.17
N VAL A 131 4.05 -26.41 2.54
CA VAL A 131 3.89 -27.72 3.21
C VAL A 131 5.23 -28.20 3.77
N ASP A 132 6.32 -28.03 3.02
CA ASP A 132 7.64 -28.61 3.34
C ASP A 132 8.53 -27.73 4.24
N ASP A 133 8.36 -26.41 4.23
CA ASP A 133 9.26 -25.48 4.93
C ASP A 133 8.56 -24.87 6.16
N GLU A 134 9.00 -25.30 7.35
CA GLU A 134 8.48 -24.81 8.64
C GLU A 134 8.58 -23.28 8.76
N LEU A 135 9.57 -22.64 8.13
CA LEU A 135 9.68 -21.18 8.15
C LEU A 135 8.59 -20.49 7.30
N VAL A 136 8.02 -21.15 6.30
CA VAL A 136 6.93 -20.62 5.48
C VAL A 136 5.57 -20.84 6.16
N SER A 137 5.40 -21.97 6.87
CA SER A 137 4.17 -22.29 7.58
C SER A 137 4.05 -21.60 8.95
N ALA A 138 5.12 -21.55 9.76
CA ALA A 138 5.13 -20.87 11.06
C ALA A 138 5.01 -19.33 10.93
N ALA A 139 5.34 -18.79 9.76
CA ALA A 139 5.33 -17.36 9.44
C ALA A 139 3.95 -16.69 9.29
N ARG A 140 2.86 -17.35 9.71
CA ARG A 140 1.46 -17.00 9.33
C ARG A 140 1.17 -17.11 7.82
N GLY A 141 2.01 -17.85 7.10
CA GLY A 141 1.78 -18.26 5.72
C GLY A 141 2.61 -17.52 4.67
N VAL A 142 2.33 -17.87 3.41
CA VAL A 142 3.12 -17.52 2.22
C VAL A 142 3.30 -16.00 2.03
N GLY A 143 2.26 -15.19 2.26
CA GLY A 143 2.31 -13.74 2.03
C GLY A 143 3.37 -13.05 2.89
N ALA A 144 3.41 -13.37 4.19
CA ALA A 144 4.40 -12.81 5.11
C ALA A 144 5.83 -13.22 4.74
N TYR A 145 6.05 -14.45 4.25
CA TYR A 145 7.35 -14.89 3.73
C TYR A 145 7.74 -14.15 2.43
N VAL A 146 6.80 -13.92 1.51
CA VAL A 146 7.05 -13.11 0.29
C VAL A 146 7.48 -11.70 0.69
N GLN A 147 6.71 -11.01 1.53
CA GLN A 147 6.95 -9.61 1.90
C GLN A 147 8.16 -9.42 2.84
N SER A 148 8.51 -10.41 3.66
CA SER A 148 9.61 -10.32 4.63
C SER A 148 10.95 -10.89 4.13
N VAL A 149 10.93 -11.73 3.09
CA VAL A 149 12.13 -12.42 2.56
C VAL A 149 12.31 -12.19 1.07
N LEU A 150 11.33 -12.60 0.25
CA LEU A 150 11.51 -12.60 -1.21
C LEU A 150 11.53 -11.19 -1.82
N VAL A 151 10.67 -10.28 -1.34
CA VAL A 151 10.67 -8.87 -1.78
C VAL A 151 11.95 -8.14 -1.35
N PRO A 152 12.44 -8.22 -0.10
CA PRO A 152 13.73 -7.62 0.28
C PRO A 152 14.94 -8.19 -0.47
N GLU A 153 15.02 -9.50 -0.70
CA GLU A 153 16.10 -10.10 -1.52
C GLU A 153 16.02 -9.66 -2.99
N LEU A 154 14.81 -9.56 -3.56
CA LEU A 154 14.60 -9.02 -4.90
C LEU A 154 14.98 -7.54 -4.98
N ALA A 155 14.53 -6.71 -4.03
CA ALA A 155 14.81 -5.29 -3.99
C ALA A 155 16.31 -5.03 -3.90
N VAL A 156 17.03 -5.74 -3.03
CA VAL A 156 18.50 -5.72 -3.00
C VAL A 156 19.09 -6.10 -4.36
N ARG A 157 18.57 -7.14 -5.01
CA ARG A 157 19.06 -7.57 -6.33
C ARG A 157 18.86 -6.51 -7.41
N LEU A 158 17.71 -5.82 -7.42
CA LEU A 158 17.41 -4.73 -8.35
C LEU A 158 18.25 -3.49 -8.03
N ILE A 159 18.47 -3.13 -6.76
CA ILE A 159 19.35 -2.04 -6.34
C ILE A 159 20.81 -2.30 -6.75
N MET A 160 21.28 -3.56 -6.68
CA MET A 160 22.61 -3.94 -7.19
C MET A 160 22.74 -3.71 -8.70
N GLU A 161 21.70 -4.01 -9.49
CA GLU A 161 21.64 -3.72 -10.93
C GLU A 161 21.57 -2.22 -11.23
N ASP A 162 20.76 -1.48 -10.47
CA ASP A 162 20.46 -0.06 -10.69
C ASP A 162 21.65 0.85 -10.38
N MET A 163 22.35 0.56 -9.28
CA MET A 163 23.39 1.43 -8.72
C MET A 163 24.82 0.89 -8.97
N ASP A 164 24.95 -0.27 -9.63
CA ASP A 164 26.20 -1.02 -9.83
C ASP A 164 26.99 -1.24 -8.51
N VAL A 165 26.31 -1.81 -7.50
CA VAL A 165 26.88 -2.01 -6.16
C VAL A 165 26.82 -3.46 -5.67
N GLY A 166 27.69 -3.80 -4.72
CA GLY A 166 27.65 -5.07 -4.01
C GLY A 166 26.49 -5.18 -3.01
N ALA A 167 26.08 -6.41 -2.69
CA ALA A 167 24.89 -6.69 -1.87
C ALA A 167 24.86 -6.02 -0.48
N VAL A 168 26.02 -5.80 0.15
CA VAL A 168 26.11 -5.08 1.44
C VAL A 168 25.72 -3.61 1.28
N GLN A 169 26.19 -2.96 0.22
CA GLN A 169 25.89 -1.56 -0.06
C GLN A 169 24.46 -1.39 -0.58
N ALA A 170 23.95 -2.35 -1.38
CA ALA A 170 22.55 -2.38 -1.78
C ALA A 170 21.59 -2.48 -0.60
N ARG A 171 21.88 -3.28 0.44
CA ARG A 171 21.09 -3.31 1.68
C ARG A 171 21.07 -1.97 2.40
N ARG A 172 22.22 -1.31 2.54
CA ARG A 172 22.30 0.05 3.13
C ARG A 172 21.50 1.07 2.32
N ILE A 173 21.63 1.05 0.99
CA ILE A 173 20.83 1.91 0.11
C ILE A 173 19.34 1.64 0.32
N MET A 174 18.92 0.38 0.42
CA MET A 174 17.52 0.01 0.67
C MET A 174 17.03 0.61 2.00
N GLU A 175 17.76 0.40 3.10
CA GLU A 175 17.40 0.96 4.42
C GLU A 175 17.38 2.50 4.41
N GLU A 176 18.43 3.15 3.91
CA GLU A 176 18.55 4.62 3.89
C GLU A 176 17.54 5.32 2.97
N SER A 177 17.02 4.61 1.96
CA SER A 177 16.07 5.15 0.99
C SER A 177 14.61 4.76 1.24
N MET A 178 14.33 4.01 2.31
CA MET A 178 12.97 3.60 2.69
C MET A 178 12.01 4.79 2.80
N TRP A 179 12.41 5.85 3.53
CA TRP A 179 11.59 7.06 3.69
C TRP A 179 11.39 7.86 2.39
N LEU A 180 12.30 7.72 1.41
CA LEU A 180 12.17 8.34 0.10
C LEU A 180 11.17 7.58 -0.76
N GLY A 181 11.27 6.24 -0.74
CA GLY A 181 10.32 5.37 -1.42
C GLY A 181 8.92 5.55 -0.87
N GLU A 182 8.78 5.58 0.45
CA GLU A 182 7.48 5.79 1.11
C GLU A 182 6.84 7.12 0.70
N LEU A 183 7.60 8.20 0.57
CA LEU A 183 7.03 9.52 0.28
C LEU A 183 6.84 9.82 -1.22
N LEU A 184 7.63 9.19 -2.09
CA LEU A 184 7.62 9.46 -3.53
C LEU A 184 6.91 8.37 -4.35
N ASN A 185 6.95 7.13 -3.84
CA ASN A 185 6.40 5.92 -4.42
C ASN A 185 5.43 5.23 -3.42
N GLU A 186 4.74 6.06 -2.63
CA GLU A 186 3.58 5.66 -1.81
C GLU A 186 2.52 5.00 -2.69
N GLU A 187 1.76 4.09 -2.10
CA GLU A 187 0.60 3.49 -2.72
C GLU A 187 -0.64 4.32 -2.42
N LEU A 188 -1.22 4.96 -3.44
CA LEU A 188 -2.42 5.82 -3.29
C LEU A 188 -3.71 4.98 -3.27
N ASP A 189 -3.78 3.97 -2.40
CA ASP A 189 -4.95 3.08 -2.21
C ASP A 189 -5.43 3.11 -0.73
N ASP A 190 -5.66 4.29 -0.15
CA ASP A 190 -6.70 4.50 0.90
C ASP A 190 -6.97 5.98 1.25
N VAL A 191 -7.08 6.85 0.23
CA VAL A 191 -7.85 8.08 0.43
C VAL A 191 -9.32 7.72 0.29
N VAL A 192 -9.95 7.39 1.42
CA VAL A 192 -11.41 7.48 1.53
C VAL A 192 -11.76 8.93 1.22
N LEU A 193 -12.24 9.17 0.01
CA LEU A 193 -13.03 10.35 -0.31
C LEU A 193 -14.27 10.22 0.57
N GLY A 194 -14.25 10.88 1.73
CA GLY A 194 -15.43 10.96 2.58
C GLY A 194 -16.53 11.61 1.75
N ASP A 195 -17.61 10.88 1.53
CA ASP A 195 -18.74 11.35 0.73
C ASP A 195 -19.24 12.69 1.30
N ASP A 196 -19.24 13.70 0.43
CA ASP A 196 -19.71 15.05 0.71
C ASP A 196 -21.24 15.06 0.53
N GLU A 197 -21.97 14.41 1.43
CA GLU A 197 -23.42 14.65 1.60
C GLU A 197 -23.61 15.70 2.71
N GLY A 198 -24.18 16.83 2.30
CA GLY A 198 -24.18 18.06 3.09
C GLY A 198 -25.09 18.03 4.31
N ASP A 199 -24.58 18.57 5.40
CA ASP A 199 -25.32 18.84 6.63
C ASP A 199 -25.99 20.22 6.55
N GLU A 200 -27.25 20.26 6.09
CA GLU A 200 -28.15 21.41 6.30
C GLU A 200 -29.34 20.98 7.18
N GLU A 201 -29.21 21.22 8.48
CA GLU A 201 -30.22 20.93 9.50
C GLU A 201 -31.20 22.11 9.71
N LYS A 202 -32.48 21.79 9.96
CA LYS A 202 -33.60 22.67 10.45
C LYS A 202 -34.35 23.46 9.36
N HIS A 203 -35.65 23.77 9.51
CA HIS A 203 -36.46 23.87 10.74
C HIS A 203 -37.94 23.47 10.50
N ASP A 204 -38.67 23.20 11.58
CA ASP A 204 -40.10 22.84 11.61
C ASP A 204 -41.04 23.99 11.17
N ASP A 205 -42.15 23.70 10.48
CA ASP A 205 -43.51 24.22 10.78
C ASP A 205 -44.66 23.49 10.03
N PHE A 206 -45.89 23.70 10.52
CA PHE A 206 -47.24 23.20 10.14
C PHE A 206 -47.67 23.11 8.66
N GLY A 207 -48.62 22.19 8.38
CA GLY A 207 -49.65 22.44 7.35
C GLY A 207 -50.35 21.23 6.70
N LEU A 208 -51.36 20.61 7.34
CA LEU A 208 -52.35 19.76 6.68
C LEU A 208 -53.66 20.52 6.43
N PRO A 209 -54.17 20.52 5.19
CA PRO A 209 -55.58 20.21 4.90
C PRO A 209 -55.65 19.15 3.77
N GLY A 210 -56.50 18.12 3.83
CA GLY A 210 -57.97 18.15 3.69
C GLY A 210 -58.28 17.48 2.33
N GLU A 211 -58.85 16.28 2.25
CA GLU A 211 -60.28 15.89 2.42
C GLU A 211 -61.19 16.18 1.22
N ASP A 212 -61.08 15.32 0.21
CA ASP A 212 -62.09 15.03 -0.82
C ASP A 212 -61.73 13.69 -1.53
N GLY A 213 -62.64 12.78 -1.86
CA GLY A 213 -64.08 12.70 -1.56
C GLY A 213 -64.83 11.87 -2.62
N GLU A 214 -65.38 10.71 -2.24
CA GLU A 214 -66.39 9.91 -3.00
C GLU A 214 -65.93 9.31 -4.36
N GLY A 215 -66.51 8.24 -4.93
CA GLY A 215 -67.48 7.27 -4.43
C GLY A 215 -67.84 6.17 -5.46
N SER A 216 -68.01 4.93 -4.97
CA SER A 216 -69.10 3.97 -5.27
C SER A 216 -69.38 3.39 -6.69
N SER A 217 -69.38 2.04 -6.76
CA SER A 217 -70.29 1.17 -7.58
C SER A 217 -70.16 1.15 -9.12
N SER A 218 -70.47 0.08 -9.88
CA SER A 218 -70.99 -1.28 -9.58
C SER A 218 -70.77 -2.26 -10.77
N ASP A 219 -70.68 -3.56 -10.48
CA ASP A 219 -71.19 -4.76 -11.19
C ASP A 219 -71.40 -4.79 -12.73
N SER A 220 -70.88 -5.85 -13.38
CA SER A 220 -71.59 -6.58 -14.47
C SER A 220 -70.95 -7.96 -14.78
N SER A 221 -71.64 -9.04 -14.38
CA SER A 221 -72.01 -10.22 -15.20
C SER A 221 -71.00 -11.30 -15.68
N LEU A 222 -71.42 -12.56 -15.47
CA LEU A 222 -70.88 -13.83 -16.02
C LEU A 222 -71.61 -14.27 -17.32
N SER A 223 -71.06 -15.33 -17.95
CA SER A 223 -71.72 -16.46 -18.67
C SER A 223 -71.70 -16.59 -20.23
N ASP A 224 -70.99 -17.65 -20.67
CA ASP A 224 -71.37 -18.75 -21.61
C ASP A 224 -71.49 -18.63 -23.16
N ILE A 225 -71.50 -19.82 -23.82
CA ILE A 225 -71.79 -20.18 -25.25
C ILE A 225 -70.60 -19.96 -26.25
N GLU A 226 -70.15 -20.89 -27.12
CA GLU A 226 -70.41 -22.33 -27.42
C GLU A 226 -69.16 -23.01 -28.10
N SER A 227 -68.95 -24.35 -28.09
CA SER A 227 -69.19 -25.41 -29.14
C SER A 227 -68.53 -25.22 -30.53
N PRO A 228 -68.20 -26.30 -31.31
CA PRO A 228 -68.65 -27.70 -31.24
C PRO A 228 -67.57 -28.79 -31.06
#